data_AF-A0AAF0E1J9-F1
#
_entry.id   AF-A0AAF0E1J9-F1
#
_cell.length_a   1.000
_cell.length_b   1.000
_cell.length_c   1.000
_cell.angle_alpha   90.00
_cell.angle_beta   90.00
_cell.angle_gamma   90.00
#
_symmetry.space_group_name_H-M   'P 1'
#
loop_
_entity.id
_entity.type
_entity.pdbx_description
1 polymer ?
#
loop_
_entity_poly.entity_id
_entity_poly.type
_entity_poly.pdbx_seq_one_letter_code
_entity_poly.pdbx_strand_id
1 'polypeptide(L)'
;MLWFSLGTFILGVTGYRLAYNALWNNQWPYRHTPRVLYLMIYAKAVVMGAAVFILAVWHLHLISKGETSVESQDNSHYRKMAKERNDRFVNVYDMGFTRNLQIFFNVGRGLKYNYYTLLLPLRIEPYSDGWHWAKSPGLLGHHMGIQKGEEFTDDEGE
;
A
#
# COMPACT_ATOMS: atom_id res chain seq x y z
N MET A 1 4.92 1.82 6.63
CA MET A 1 3.53 1.85 7.13
C MET A 1 3.21 0.67 8.04
N LEU A 2 3.36 -0.58 7.58
CA LEU A 2 3.02 -1.77 8.38
C LEU A 2 3.74 -1.85 9.74
N TRP A 3 5.06 -1.64 9.78
CA TRP A 3 5.83 -1.62 11.03
C TRP A 3 5.38 -0.54 12.02
N PHE A 4 5.07 0.66 11.50
CA PHE A 4 4.56 1.75 12.31
C PHE A 4 3.19 1.41 12.90
N SER A 5 2.27 0.92 12.07
CA SER A 5 0.93 0.50 12.52
C SER A 5 1.00 -0.64 13.55
N LEU A 6 1.89 -1.62 13.35
CA LEU A 6 2.13 -2.70 14.33
C LEU A 6 2.64 -2.14 15.66
N GLY A 7 3.62 -1.23 15.64
CA GLY A 7 4.14 -0.60 16.85
C GLY A 7 3.07 0.19 17.62
N THR A 8 2.26 0.99 16.91
CA THR A 8 1.14 1.71 17.52
C THR A 8 0.04 0.80 18.05
N PHE A 9 -0.20 -0.33 17.37
CA PHE A 9 -1.18 -1.33 17.82
C PHE A 9 -0.72 -2.00 19.12
N ILE A 10 0.55 -2.40 19.19
CA ILE A 10 1.15 -2.96 20.42
C ILE A 10 1.04 -1.95 21.57
N LEU A 11 1.37 -0.67 21.34
CA LEU A 11 1.23 0.38 22.34
C LEU A 11 -0.23 0.60 22.77
N GLY A 12 -1.17 0.56 21.82
CA GLY A 12 -2.60 0.67 22.10
C GLY A 12 -3.11 -0.47 22.98
N VAL A 13 -2.79 -1.72 22.63
CA VAL A 13 -3.23 -2.90 23.38
C VAL A 13 -2.57 -2.98 24.76
N THR A 14 -1.25 -2.82 24.85
CA THR A 14 -0.53 -2.94 26.11
C THR A 14 -0.76 -1.74 27.03
N GLY A 15 -0.90 -0.53 26.46
CA GLY A 15 -1.11 0.71 27.18
C GLY A 15 -2.55 0.98 27.63
N TYR A 16 -3.54 0.22 27.13
CA TYR A 16 -4.96 0.48 27.39
C TYR A 16 -5.30 0.61 28.87
N ARG A 17 -4.80 -0.29 29.72
CA ARG A 17 -5.06 -0.25 31.17
C ARG A 17 -4.53 1.02 31.82
N LEU A 18 -3.33 1.44 31.43
CA LEU A 18 -2.70 2.65 31.95
C LEU A 18 -3.41 3.90 31.45
N ALA A 19 -3.83 3.93 30.18
CA ALA A 19 -4.61 5.02 29.61
C ALA A 19 -5.99 5.16 30.26
N TYR A 20 -6.67 4.04 30.52
CA TYR A 20 -7.95 4.03 31.23
C TYR A 20 -7.81 4.58 32.66
N ASN A 21 -6.79 4.13 33.39
CA ASN A 21 -6.49 4.64 34.73
C ASN A 21 -6.11 6.13 34.70
N ALA A 22 -5.33 6.57 33.70
CA ALA A 22 -4.95 7.98 33.54
C ALA A 22 -6.16 8.88 33.26
N LEU A 23 -7.21 8.35 32.62
CA LEU A 23 -8.42 9.08 32.28
C LEU A 23 -9.40 9.16 33.45
N TRP A 24 -9.59 8.05 34.17
CA TRP A 24 -10.63 7.94 35.20
C TRP A 24 -10.13 8.22 36.62
N ASN A 25 -8.89 7.86 36.94
CA ASN A 25 -8.33 8.04 38.27
C ASN A 25 -7.48 9.31 38.35
N ASN A 26 -7.66 10.06 39.43
CA ASN A 26 -6.93 11.31 39.63
C ASN A 26 -5.52 11.10 40.21
N GLN A 27 -5.18 9.88 40.62
CA GLN A 27 -3.87 9.55 41.17
C GLN A 27 -2.94 9.06 40.06
N TRP A 28 -1.86 9.82 39.81
CA TRP A 28 -0.85 9.49 38.82
C TRP A 28 0.49 9.20 39.50
N PRO A 29 0.93 7.93 39.56
CA PRO A 29 2.08 7.53 40.36
C PRO A 29 3.44 7.85 39.71
N TYR A 30 3.47 8.25 38.43
CA TYR A 30 4.71 8.47 37.70
C TYR A 30 5.16 9.93 37.77
N ARG A 31 6.32 10.16 38.39
CA ARG A 31 6.88 11.52 38.60
C ARG A 31 7.42 12.16 37.33
N HIS A 32 8.03 11.39 36.44
CA HIS A 32 8.75 11.90 35.26
C HIS A 32 7.89 12.03 34.00
N THR A 33 6.79 11.27 33.91
CA THR A 33 5.92 11.27 32.73
C THR A 33 4.64 12.02 33.09
N PRO A 34 4.41 13.25 32.61
CA PRO A 34 3.15 13.94 32.89
C PRO A 34 1.96 13.16 32.35
N ARG A 35 0.88 13.07 33.13
CA ARG A 35 -0.37 12.39 32.75
C ARG A 35 -0.88 12.83 31.37
N VAL A 36 -0.88 14.14 31.12
CA VAL A 36 -1.35 14.73 29.87
C VAL A 36 -0.48 14.31 28.69
N LEU A 37 0.85 14.26 28.86
CA LEU A 37 1.77 13.84 27.80
C LEU A 37 1.53 12.38 27.40
N TYR A 38 1.37 11.50 28.38
CA TYR A 38 1.05 10.10 28.13
C TYR A 38 -0.27 9.95 27.35
N LEU A 39 -1.33 10.62 27.79
CA LEU A 39 -2.63 10.60 27.11
C LEU A 39 -2.56 11.14 25.67
N MET A 40 -1.80 12.21 25.42
CA MET A 40 -1.59 12.75 24.07
C MET A 40 -0.87 11.75 23.16
N ILE A 41 0.18 11.10 23.66
CA ILE A 41 0.93 10.08 22.89
C ILE A 41 0.04 8.87 22.61
N TYR A 42 -0.70 8.40 23.61
CA TYR A 42 -1.59 7.25 23.49
C TYR A 42 -2.71 7.52 22.47
N ALA A 43 -3.39 8.67 22.58
CA ALA A 43 -4.42 9.08 21.64
C ALA A 43 -3.88 9.19 20.21
N LYS A 44 -2.70 9.82 20.03
CA LYS A 44 -2.02 9.89 18.73
C LYS A 44 -1.68 8.51 18.18
N ALA A 45 -1.17 7.61 19.01
CA ALA A 45 -0.81 6.26 18.59
C ALA A 45 -2.02 5.49 18.07
N VAL A 46 -3.15 5.54 18.77
CA VAL A 46 -4.38 4.86 18.35
C VAL A 46 -4.90 5.43 17.04
N VAL A 47 -5.05 6.76 16.94
CA VAL A 47 -5.59 7.41 15.74
C VAL A 47 -4.67 7.24 14.53
N MET A 48 -3.37 7.54 14.69
CA MET A 48 -2.41 7.44 13.60
C MET A 48 -2.18 5.99 13.19
N GLY A 49 -2.14 5.06 14.15
CA GLY A 49 -2.00 3.64 13.89
C GLY A 49 -3.10 3.09 12.98
N ALA A 50 -4.35 3.43 13.30
CA ALA A 50 -5.52 3.06 12.50
C ALA A 50 -5.49 3.70 11.10
N ALA A 51 -5.23 5.01 11.02
CA ALA A 51 -5.18 5.73 9.74
C ALA A 51 -4.09 5.17 8.80
N VAL A 52 -2.88 4.97 9.32
CA VAL A 52 -1.76 4.42 8.54
C VAL A 52 -1.99 2.96 8.17
N PHE A 53 -2.71 2.19 9.00
CA PHE A 53 -3.06 0.81 8.68
C PHE A 53 -4.02 0.74 7.50
N ILE A 54 -5.08 1.55 7.49
CA ILE A 54 -6.02 1.64 6.36
C ILE A 54 -5.28 2.04 5.09
N LEU A 55 -4.40 3.03 5.18
CA LEU A 55 -3.57 3.46 4.05
C LEU A 55 -2.64 2.33 3.56
N ALA A 56 -2.05 1.55 4.47
CA ALA A 56 -1.22 0.41 4.11
C ALA A 56 -2.02 -0.68 3.37
N VAL A 57 -3.24 -0.98 3.83
CA VAL A 57 -4.14 -1.93 3.16
C VAL A 57 -4.51 -1.43 1.77
N TRP A 58 -4.80 -0.13 1.63
CA TRP A 58 -5.06 0.48 0.33
C TRP A 58 -3.87 0.32 -0.63
N HIS A 59 -2.65 0.61 -0.17
CA HIS A 59 -1.46 0.40 -1.00
C HIS A 59 -1.22 -1.06 -1.36
N LEU A 60 -1.44 -2.01 -0.43
CA LEU A 60 -1.34 -3.44 -0.75
C LEU A 60 -2.36 -3.85 -1.82
N HIS A 61 -3.57 -3.28 -1.79
CA HIS A 61 -4.59 -3.51 -2.82
C HIS A 61 -4.16 -2.98 -4.18
N LEU A 62 -3.58 -1.77 -4.24
CA LEU A 62 -3.04 -1.21 -5.49
C LEU A 62 -1.90 -2.07 -6.06
N ILE A 63 -0.94 -2.45 -5.22
CA ILE A 63 0.15 -3.34 -5.61
C ILE A 63 -0.40 -4.65 -6.15
N SER A 64 -1.44 -5.21 -5.52
CA SER A 64 -2.04 -6.45 -5.97
C SER A 64 -2.69 -6.38 -7.35
N LYS A 65 -3.05 -5.18 -7.83
CA LYS A 65 -3.56 -4.93 -9.19
C LYS A 65 -2.49 -4.52 -10.19
N GLY A 66 -1.24 -4.36 -9.73
CA GLY A 66 -0.16 -3.85 -10.57
C GLY A 66 -0.39 -2.42 -11.02
N GLU A 67 -0.95 -1.56 -10.15
CA GLU A 67 -1.27 -0.16 -10.45
C GLU A 67 -0.60 0.77 -9.42
N THR A 68 -0.10 1.92 -9.86
CA THR A 68 0.28 3.04 -8.99
C THR A 68 -0.94 3.83 -8.52
N SER A 69 -0.78 4.73 -7.53
CA SER A 69 -1.90 5.57 -7.08
C SER A 69 -2.43 6.51 -8.18
N VAL A 70 -1.54 7.03 -9.03
CA VAL A 70 -1.91 7.84 -10.19
C VAL A 70 -2.65 6.97 -11.22
N GLU A 71 -2.04 5.86 -11.63
CA GLU A 71 -2.66 4.92 -12.56
C GLU A 71 -4.01 4.38 -12.07
N SER A 72 -4.20 4.20 -10.76
CA SER A 72 -5.48 3.73 -10.23
C SER A 72 -6.63 4.71 -10.48
N GLN A 73 -6.32 6.01 -10.50
CA GLN A 73 -7.29 7.04 -10.80
C GLN A 73 -7.61 7.05 -12.29
N ASP A 74 -6.60 6.96 -13.15
CA ASP A 74 -6.77 6.92 -14.60
C ASP A 74 -7.47 5.62 -15.04
N ASN A 75 -7.08 4.48 -14.50
CA ASN A 75 -7.71 3.19 -14.74
C ASN A 75 -9.17 3.17 -14.29
N SER A 76 -9.54 3.92 -13.24
CA SER A 76 -10.94 4.07 -12.86
C SER A 76 -11.76 4.79 -13.94
N HIS A 77 -11.16 5.81 -14.57
CA HIS A 77 -11.74 6.54 -15.69
C HIS A 77 -11.86 5.64 -16.92
N TYR A 78 -10.80 4.91 -17.28
CA TYR A 78 -10.81 3.99 -18.41
C TYR A 78 -11.81 2.85 -18.24
N ARG A 79 -11.95 2.28 -17.04
CA ARG A 79 -12.97 1.27 -16.76
C ARG A 79 -14.39 1.80 -17.00
N LYS A 80 -14.63 3.08 -16.73
CA LYS A 80 -15.92 3.71 -17.00
C LYS A 80 -16.15 3.89 -18.50
N MET A 81 -15.16 4.40 -19.23
CA MET A 81 -15.24 4.57 -20.69
C MET A 81 -15.41 3.24 -21.43
N ALA A 82 -14.64 2.21 -21.07
CA ALA A 82 -14.76 0.88 -21.65
C ALA A 82 -16.16 0.30 -21.42
N LYS A 83 -16.71 0.46 -20.20
CA LYS A 83 -18.06 0.00 -19.87
C LYS A 83 -19.14 0.69 -20.70
N GLU A 84 -19.00 1.99 -20.98
CA GLU A 84 -19.91 2.73 -21.87
C GLU A 84 -19.89 2.18 -23.30
N ARG A 85 -18.73 1.66 -23.74
CA ARG A 85 -18.54 1.02 -25.06
C ARG A 85 -18.86 -0.47 -25.09
N ASN A 86 -19.38 -1.02 -24.00
CA ASN A 86 -19.60 -2.47 -23.84
C ASN A 86 -18.31 -3.31 -23.98
N ASP A 87 -17.17 -2.72 -23.67
CA ASP A 87 -15.86 -3.36 -23.66
C ASP A 87 -15.32 -3.49 -22.23
N ARG A 88 -14.30 -4.33 -22.03
CA ARG A 88 -13.67 -4.59 -20.73
C ARG A 88 -12.26 -4.04 -20.70
N PHE A 89 -12.03 -3.06 -19.81
CA PHE A 89 -10.68 -2.61 -19.50
C PHE A 89 -9.87 -3.71 -18.79
N VAL A 90 -8.67 -4.00 -19.29
CA VAL A 90 -7.69 -4.87 -18.65
C VAL A 90 -6.36 -4.13 -18.55
N ASN A 91 -5.83 -4.03 -17.31
CA ASN A 91 -4.53 -3.45 -17.05
C ASN A 91 -3.42 -4.35 -17.62
N VAL A 92 -2.51 -3.78 -18.43
CA VAL A 92 -1.38 -4.50 -19.01
C VAL A 92 -0.35 -4.95 -17.97
N TYR A 93 -0.26 -4.23 -16.85
CA TYR A 93 0.67 -4.51 -15.76
C TYR A 93 0.11 -5.51 -14.74
N ASP A 94 -1.16 -5.91 -14.86
CA ASP A 94 -1.77 -6.89 -13.96
C ASP A 94 -1.43 -8.33 -14.41
N MET A 95 -0.55 -8.98 -13.64
CA MET A 95 -0.19 -10.40 -13.81
C MET A 95 -0.89 -11.31 -12.78
N GLY A 96 -1.87 -10.79 -12.05
CA GLY A 96 -2.61 -11.48 -11.01
C GLY A 96 -2.15 -11.14 -9.59
N PHE A 97 -3.08 -11.23 -8.65
CA PHE A 97 -2.95 -10.77 -7.27
C PHE A 97 -1.65 -11.19 -6.57
N THR A 98 -1.34 -12.49 -6.58
CA THR A 98 -0.16 -13.04 -5.90
C THR A 98 1.13 -12.71 -6.64
N ARG A 99 1.10 -12.71 -7.98
CA ARG A 99 2.29 -12.45 -8.80
C ARG A 99 2.70 -10.99 -8.73
N ASN A 100 1.75 -10.05 -8.72
CA ASN A 100 2.03 -8.63 -8.60
C ASN A 100 2.71 -8.31 -7.24
N LEU A 101 2.21 -8.90 -6.15
CA LEU A 101 2.85 -8.77 -4.83
C LEU A 101 4.27 -9.36 -4.81
N GLN A 102 4.46 -10.54 -5.40
CA GLN A 102 5.79 -11.17 -5.52
C GLN A 102 6.77 -10.27 -6.27
N ILE A 103 6.35 -9.71 -7.40
CA ILE A 103 7.15 -8.82 -8.25
C ILE A 103 7.52 -7.53 -7.51
N PHE A 104 6.55 -6.90 -6.84
CA PHE A 104 6.78 -5.67 -6.07
C PHE A 104 7.82 -5.87 -4.96
N PHE A 105 7.69 -6.95 -4.19
CA PHE A 105 8.64 -7.26 -3.13
C PHE A 105 9.89 -8.00 -3.61
N ASN A 106 9.99 -8.30 -4.90
CA ASN A 106 11.07 -9.08 -5.51
C ASN A 106 11.29 -10.43 -4.80
N VAL A 107 10.20 -11.10 -4.42
CA VAL A 107 10.19 -12.41 -3.73
C VAL A 107 9.47 -13.48 -4.53
N GLY A 108 9.94 -14.73 -4.47
CA GLY A 108 9.27 -15.89 -5.05
C GLY A 108 9.96 -16.47 -6.28
N ARG A 109 9.24 -17.27 -7.07
CA ARG A 109 9.84 -18.04 -8.16
C ARG A 109 10.35 -17.11 -9.27
N GLY A 110 11.65 -17.21 -9.56
CA GLY A 110 12.34 -16.41 -10.59
C GLY A 110 12.72 -15.00 -10.13
N LEU A 111 12.64 -14.70 -8.84
CA LEU A 111 12.99 -13.40 -8.25
C LEU A 111 14.16 -13.54 -7.28
N LYS A 112 14.80 -12.42 -6.93
CA LYS A 112 16.12 -12.40 -6.27
C LYS A 112 16.06 -12.76 -4.78
N TYR A 113 14.96 -12.44 -4.09
CA TYR A 113 14.86 -12.54 -2.64
C TYR A 113 13.88 -13.63 -2.19
N ASN A 114 14.05 -14.08 -0.94
CA ASN A 114 13.20 -15.08 -0.30
C ASN A 114 12.22 -14.39 0.67
N TYR A 115 11.10 -15.03 0.99
CA TYR A 115 9.99 -14.43 1.75
C TYR A 115 10.35 -13.86 3.12
N TYR A 116 11.42 -14.34 3.76
CA TYR A 116 11.87 -13.80 5.05
C TYR A 116 12.35 -12.34 4.94
N THR A 117 12.76 -11.86 3.76
CA THR A 117 13.21 -10.47 3.58
C THR A 117 12.08 -9.47 3.77
N LEU A 118 10.82 -9.88 3.62
CA LEU A 118 9.64 -9.04 3.90
C LEU A 118 9.57 -8.56 5.35
N LEU A 119 10.11 -9.36 6.27
CA LEU A 119 10.10 -9.07 7.71
C LEU A 119 11.34 -8.30 8.17
N LEU A 120 12.32 -8.11 7.29
CA LEU A 120 13.54 -7.40 7.64
C LEU A 120 13.47 -5.97 7.09
N PRO A 121 13.84 -4.94 7.87
CA PRO A 121 13.92 -3.57 7.38
C PRO A 121 15.19 -3.37 6.55
N LEU A 122 15.36 -4.18 5.50
CA LEU A 122 16.48 -4.11 4.58
C LEU A 122 16.08 -3.34 3.33
N ARG A 123 17.06 -2.65 2.74
CA ARG A 123 16.90 -2.09 1.41
C ARG A 123 16.87 -3.24 0.40
N ILE A 124 15.68 -3.55 -0.11
CA ILE A 124 15.49 -4.54 -1.17
C ILE A 124 15.49 -3.80 -2.49
N GLU A 125 16.34 -4.24 -3.42
CA GLU A 125 16.33 -3.71 -4.78
C GLU A 125 15.04 -4.13 -5.49
N PRO A 126 14.38 -3.21 -6.23
CA PRO A 126 13.24 -3.56 -7.06
C PRO A 126 13.65 -4.61 -8.10
N TYR A 127 12.67 -5.33 -8.63
CA TYR A 127 12.95 -6.39 -9.60
C TYR A 127 13.45 -5.85 -10.97
N SER A 128 13.24 -4.57 -11.26
CA SER A 128 13.58 -3.93 -12.54
C SER A 128 14.26 -2.56 -12.36
N ASP A 129 14.65 -1.97 -13.48
CA ASP A 129 15.36 -0.68 -13.60
C ASP A 129 14.46 0.57 -13.43
N GLY A 130 13.15 0.39 -13.36
CA GLY A 130 12.17 1.46 -13.25
C GLY A 130 11.68 2.04 -14.59
N TRP A 131 12.29 1.63 -15.71
CA TRP A 131 11.91 2.01 -17.07
C TRP A 131 11.12 0.90 -17.76
N HIS A 132 11.52 -0.35 -17.51
CA HIS A 132 10.89 -1.51 -18.09
C HIS A 132 10.12 -2.28 -17.03
N TRP A 133 8.85 -2.54 -17.29
CA TRP A 133 7.98 -3.30 -16.40
C TRP A 133 7.50 -4.58 -17.06
N ALA A 134 7.24 -5.61 -16.25
CA ALA A 134 6.76 -6.88 -16.76
C ALA A 134 5.30 -6.70 -17.18
N LYS A 135 4.98 -7.10 -18.41
CA LYS A 135 3.67 -6.93 -19.02
C LYS A 135 2.97 -8.28 -19.14
N SER A 136 1.66 -8.30 -18.97
CA SER A 136 0.86 -9.51 -19.04
C SER A 136 0.91 -10.12 -20.46
N PRO A 137 1.16 -11.44 -20.59
CA PRO A 137 1.29 -12.09 -21.89
C PRO A 137 -0.06 -12.07 -22.62
N GLY A 138 -0.05 -11.57 -23.86
CA GLY A 138 -1.24 -11.50 -24.72
C GLY A 138 -1.78 -10.09 -24.97
N LEU A 139 -1.29 -9.07 -24.26
CA LEU A 139 -1.72 -7.67 -24.41
C LEU A 139 -0.82 -6.83 -25.34
N LEU A 140 0.20 -7.44 -25.97
CA LEU A 140 1.16 -6.78 -26.89
C LEU A 140 1.77 -5.48 -26.33
N GLY A 141 1.76 -5.32 -25.02
CA GLY A 141 2.31 -4.16 -24.34
C GLY A 141 1.37 -2.97 -24.16
N HIS A 142 0.09 -3.09 -24.52
CA HIS A 142 -0.94 -2.06 -24.42
C HIS A 142 -2.11 -2.47 -23.50
N HIS A 143 -2.81 -1.50 -22.96
CA HIS A 143 -4.05 -1.74 -22.22
C HIS A 143 -5.17 -2.25 -23.16
N MET A 144 -5.95 -3.23 -22.72
CA MET A 144 -7.14 -3.67 -23.48
C MET A 144 -8.34 -2.80 -23.13
N GLY A 145 -9.21 -2.53 -24.11
CA GLY A 145 -10.45 -1.78 -23.90
C GLY A 145 -10.32 -0.25 -24.00
N ILE A 146 -9.16 0.25 -24.45
CA ILE A 146 -8.88 1.67 -24.68
C ILE A 146 -8.14 1.82 -26.02
N GLN A 147 -8.37 2.91 -26.74
CA GLN A 147 -7.58 3.23 -27.94
C GLN A 147 -6.26 3.90 -27.55
N LYS A 148 -5.21 3.71 -28.35
CA LYS A 148 -3.86 4.23 -28.04
C LYS A 148 -3.84 5.74 -27.72
N GLY A 149 -4.61 6.56 -28.44
CA GLY A 149 -4.69 8.01 -28.19
C GLY A 149 -5.55 8.44 -26.98
N GLU A 150 -6.15 7.50 -26.26
CA GLU A 150 -6.95 7.77 -25.05
C GLU A 150 -6.14 7.50 -23.77
N GLU A 151 -4.93 6.94 -23.89
CA GLU A 151 -4.01 6.72 -22.79
C GLU A 151 -3.32 8.04 -22.41
N PHE A 152 -3.63 8.58 -21.23
CA PHE A 152 -3.07 9.83 -20.70
C PHE A 152 -1.54 9.82 -20.52
N THR A 153 -0.90 8.64 -20.52
CA THR A 153 0.56 8.50 -20.42
C THR A 153 1.29 8.58 -21.75
N ASP A 154 0.59 8.84 -22.86
CA ASP A 154 1.23 9.11 -24.15
C ASP A 154 1.54 10.61 -24.31
N ASP A 155 2.76 11.00 -23.91
CA ASP A 155 3.60 12.02 -24.56
C ASP A 155 4.97 11.31 -24.71
N GLU A 156 5.58 11.10 -25.88
CA GLU A 156 6.00 12.09 -26.88
C GLU A 156 5.95 11.48 -28.29
N GLY A 157 5.62 12.32 -29.28
CA GLY A 157 5.40 11.94 -30.67
C GLY A 157 6.59 11.29 -31.39
N GLU A 158 6.23 10.56 -32.44
CA GLU A 158 7.08 10.48 -33.64
C GLU A 158 7.03 11.80 -34.41
#